data_AF-A0A3A6K8J3-F1
#
_entry.id   AF-A0A3A6K8J3-F1
#
_cell.length_a   1.000
_cell.length_b   1.000
_cell.length_c   1.000
_cell.angle_alpha   90.00
_cell.angle_beta   90.00
_cell.angle_gamma   90.00
#
_symmetry.space_group_name_H-M   'P 1'
#
loop_
_entity.id
_entity.type
_entity.pdbx_description
1 polymer ?
#
loop_
_entity_poly.entity_id
_entity_poly.type
_entity_poly.pdbx_seq_one_letter_code
_entity_poly.pdbx_strand_id
1 'polypeptide(L)'
;MRDITLCHPRLQTLAAELIKECEKQGLQIKIGETLRTKEEQDALYAQGRTKPGKKVTNARGTTYSSYHQWGTAFDIYRADGKDAFNDDDGFFSKVGAIGISLGLEWGGNWKSIPDKPHFQLPDWGSSTSGIKKKFKTPEQFMKTWPATEEKQIVEGWQHDAHGWWWQNEDGSWVASDWRLINHHHYLFGANGYIRTGWHRWNPDTKQVDPADGSGDWYYFQEDGDLQGACWHSKTNGAMEVWYVEK
;
A
#
# COMPACT_ATOMS: atom_id res chain seq x y z
N MET A 1 21.37 8.30 -8.55
CA MET A 1 20.35 7.91 -7.57
C MET A 1 20.18 9.07 -6.63
N ARG A 2 19.00 9.66 -6.58
CA ARG A 2 18.71 10.75 -5.64
C ARG A 2 18.35 10.16 -4.28
N ASP A 3 18.61 10.93 -3.24
CA ASP A 3 18.44 10.50 -1.86
C ASP A 3 16.95 10.49 -1.48
N ILE A 4 16.40 9.31 -1.17
CA ILE A 4 15.02 9.14 -0.74
C ILE A 4 14.80 9.63 0.69
N THR A 5 15.86 9.74 1.50
CA THR A 5 15.78 10.18 2.90
C THR A 5 15.39 11.66 3.04
N LEU A 6 15.43 12.42 1.94
CA LEU A 6 14.96 13.80 1.85
C LEU A 6 13.43 13.91 1.63
N CYS A 7 12.74 12.80 1.39
CA CYS A 7 11.29 12.78 1.20
C CYS A 7 10.54 12.51 2.52
N HIS A 8 9.22 12.63 2.49
CA HIS A 8 8.35 12.37 3.64
C HIS A 8 8.61 10.97 4.22
N PRO A 9 8.75 10.78 5.55
CA PRO A 9 9.11 9.50 6.17
C PRO A 9 8.28 8.30 5.67
N ARG A 10 6.94 8.44 5.63
CA ARG A 10 6.06 7.41 5.04
C ARG A 10 6.39 7.07 3.58
N LEU A 11 6.76 8.06 2.75
CA LEU A 11 7.17 7.79 1.37
C LEU A 11 8.47 6.97 1.33
N GLN A 12 9.40 7.19 2.27
CA GLN A 12 10.63 6.41 2.38
C GLN A 12 10.32 4.94 2.69
N THR A 13 9.43 4.68 3.65
CA THR A 13 8.98 3.32 4.00
C THR A 13 8.34 2.64 2.80
N LEU A 14 7.36 3.29 2.17
CA LEU A 14 6.65 2.73 1.02
C LEU A 14 7.57 2.49 -0.19
N ALA A 15 8.56 3.35 -0.41
CA ALA A 15 9.55 3.14 -1.47
C ALA A 15 10.44 1.91 -1.18
N ALA A 16 10.84 1.71 0.07
CA ALA A 16 11.61 0.53 0.48
C ALA A 16 10.78 -0.76 0.36
N GLU A 17 9.51 -0.74 0.78
CA GLU A 17 8.57 -1.84 0.60
C GLU A 17 8.34 -2.16 -0.88
N LEU A 18 8.18 -1.14 -1.72
CA LEU A 18 8.02 -1.32 -3.17
C LEU A 18 9.23 -2.02 -3.78
N ILE A 19 10.45 -1.59 -3.46
CA ILE A 19 11.68 -2.25 -3.94
C ILE A 19 11.68 -3.72 -3.53
N LYS A 20 11.39 -4.01 -2.25
CA LYS A 20 11.38 -5.37 -1.71
C LYS A 20 10.33 -6.26 -2.38
N GLU A 21 9.10 -5.78 -2.55
CA GLU A 21 8.03 -6.55 -3.19
C GLU A 21 8.27 -6.76 -4.69
N CYS A 22 8.87 -5.77 -5.36
CA CYS A 22 9.29 -5.91 -6.75
C CYS A 22 10.42 -6.93 -6.91
N GLU A 23 11.42 -6.93 -6.02
CA GLU A 23 12.52 -7.91 -6.02
C GLU A 23 12.02 -9.35 -5.90
N LYS A 24 11.04 -9.62 -5.00
CA LYS A 24 10.42 -10.94 -4.86
C LYS A 24 9.77 -11.45 -6.14
N GLN A 25 9.34 -10.54 -7.02
CA GLN A 25 8.67 -10.85 -8.29
C GLN A 25 9.63 -10.76 -9.48
N GLY A 26 10.94 -10.61 -9.25
CA GLY A 26 11.94 -10.48 -10.31
C GLY A 26 11.92 -9.13 -11.05
N LEU A 27 11.26 -8.12 -10.49
CA LEU A 27 11.16 -6.77 -11.04
C LEU A 27 12.22 -5.88 -10.39
N GLN A 28 13.45 -5.90 -10.89
CA GLN A 28 14.52 -5.10 -10.29
C GLN A 28 14.33 -3.61 -10.61
N ILE A 29 14.11 -2.79 -9.58
CA ILE A 29 13.93 -1.34 -9.70
C ILE A 29 14.96 -0.57 -8.85
N LYS A 30 15.22 0.67 -9.24
CA LYS A 30 16.01 1.64 -8.47
C LYS A 30 15.34 3.00 -8.48
N ILE A 31 15.57 3.80 -7.44
CA ILE A 31 15.04 5.17 -7.34
C ILE A 31 15.91 6.12 -8.19
N GLY A 32 15.25 6.79 -9.13
CA GLY A 32 15.85 7.79 -10.01
C GLY A 32 15.77 9.19 -9.41
N GLU A 33 14.56 9.71 -9.25
CA GLU A 33 14.26 11.06 -8.80
C GLU A 33 13.52 11.05 -7.45
N THR A 34 13.76 12.07 -6.61
CA THR A 34 13.15 12.21 -5.27
C THR A 34 12.75 13.68 -5.04
N LEU A 35 13.15 14.29 -3.93
CA LEU A 35 12.94 15.71 -3.63
C LEU A 35 13.60 16.58 -4.71
N ARG A 36 12.85 17.57 -5.20
CA ARG A 36 13.31 18.52 -6.21
C ARG A 36 13.14 19.95 -5.73
N THR A 37 14.18 20.77 -5.85
CA THR A 37 14.09 22.19 -5.52
C THR A 37 13.28 22.96 -6.57
N LYS A 38 12.93 24.21 -6.23
CA LYS A 38 12.29 25.13 -7.17
C LYS A 38 13.15 25.36 -8.42
N GLU A 39 14.44 25.58 -8.24
CA GLU A 39 15.40 25.89 -9.30
C GLU A 39 15.57 24.69 -10.24
N GLU A 40 15.62 23.48 -9.68
CA GLU A 40 15.67 22.24 -10.46
C GLU A 40 14.39 22.04 -11.28
N GLN A 41 13.21 22.29 -10.69
CA GLN A 41 11.95 22.19 -11.42
C GLN A 41 11.84 23.25 -12.54
N ASP A 42 12.29 24.49 -12.29
CA ASP A 42 12.33 25.53 -13.33
C ASP A 42 13.32 25.16 -14.45
N ALA A 43 14.44 24.51 -14.13
CA ALA A 43 15.38 23.99 -15.13
C ALA A 43 14.76 22.88 -16.01
N LEU A 44 13.97 21.98 -15.43
CA LEU A 44 13.21 20.97 -16.20
C LEU A 44 12.12 21.61 -17.06
N TYR A 45 11.41 22.61 -16.53
CA TYR A 45 10.40 23.34 -17.28
C TYR A 45 11.00 24.07 -18.50
N ALA A 46 12.24 24.54 -18.41
CA ALA A 46 12.94 25.20 -19.51
C ALA A 46 13.22 24.28 -20.71
N GLN A 47 13.32 22.95 -20.51
CA GLN A 47 13.60 22.00 -21.59
C GLN A 47 12.48 21.96 -22.63
N GLY A 48 12.85 22.00 -23.91
CA GLY A 48 11.92 22.08 -25.04
C GLY A 48 11.13 23.39 -25.10
N ARG A 49 11.56 24.41 -24.33
CA ARG A 49 10.98 25.76 -24.31
C ARG A 49 12.06 26.82 -24.56
N THR A 50 12.92 27.03 -23.56
CA THR A 50 14.03 27.99 -23.62
C THR A 50 15.40 27.31 -23.66
N LYS A 51 15.45 25.99 -23.44
CA LYS A 51 16.62 25.13 -23.64
C LYS A 51 16.28 23.98 -24.61
N PRO A 52 17.24 23.45 -25.37
CA PRO A 52 17.03 22.24 -26.17
C PRO A 52 16.61 21.04 -25.31
N GLY A 53 15.86 20.09 -25.89
CA GLY A 53 15.40 18.87 -25.22
C GLY A 53 13.90 18.61 -25.38
N LYS A 54 13.43 17.44 -24.93
CA LYS A 54 12.00 17.11 -24.89
C LYS A 54 11.34 17.85 -23.72
N LYS A 55 10.07 18.22 -23.87
CA LYS A 55 9.27 18.74 -22.75
C LYS A 55 8.93 17.59 -21.81
N VAL A 56 9.55 17.58 -20.63
CA VAL A 56 9.36 16.53 -19.61
C VAL A 56 8.39 16.94 -18.50
N THR A 57 8.00 18.21 -18.44
CA THR A 57 7.04 18.70 -17.44
C THR A 57 6.27 19.92 -17.92
N ASN A 58 5.08 20.12 -17.36
CA ASN A 58 4.28 21.33 -17.49
C ASN A 58 4.32 22.23 -16.25
N ALA A 59 4.92 21.76 -15.13
CA ALA A 59 4.97 22.50 -13.88
C ALA A 59 6.17 23.45 -13.84
N ARG A 60 5.91 24.75 -13.62
CA ARG A 60 6.93 25.74 -13.24
C ARG A 60 7.30 25.55 -11.77
N GLY A 61 8.57 25.66 -11.43
CA GLY A 61 9.06 25.54 -10.06
C GLY A 61 8.42 26.57 -9.12
N THR A 62 8.24 27.80 -9.59
CA THR A 62 7.53 28.89 -8.87
C THR A 62 6.09 28.57 -8.45
N THR A 63 5.43 27.60 -9.08
CA THR A 63 4.03 27.26 -8.80
C THR A 63 3.84 26.11 -7.82
N TYR A 64 4.96 25.46 -7.42
CA TYR A 64 4.96 24.24 -6.60
C TYR A 64 3.96 23.20 -7.10
N SER A 65 3.89 23.02 -8.43
CA SER A 65 2.89 22.14 -9.06
C SER A 65 3.36 20.71 -9.29
N SER A 66 4.59 20.39 -8.87
CA SER A 66 5.17 19.05 -8.89
C SER A 66 5.24 18.47 -7.48
N TYR A 67 4.80 17.23 -7.29
CA TYR A 67 4.87 16.55 -5.99
C TYR A 67 6.29 16.26 -5.52
N HIS A 68 7.28 16.20 -6.44
CA HIS A 68 8.69 16.16 -6.07
C HIS A 68 9.12 17.40 -5.28
N GLN A 69 8.52 18.57 -5.54
CA GLN A 69 8.84 19.77 -4.78
C GLN A 69 8.32 19.73 -3.35
N TRP A 70 7.30 18.91 -3.09
CA TRP A 70 6.72 18.70 -1.77
C TRP A 70 7.38 17.53 -1.02
N GLY A 71 8.33 16.81 -1.63
CA GLY A 71 8.96 15.65 -1.01
C GLY A 71 8.02 14.46 -0.83
N THR A 72 6.94 14.38 -1.62
CA THR A 72 5.91 13.33 -1.51
C THR A 72 5.82 12.46 -2.76
N ALA A 73 6.82 12.53 -3.64
CA ALA A 73 6.93 11.71 -4.83
C ALA A 73 8.35 11.22 -5.08
N PHE A 74 8.47 10.10 -5.79
CA PHE A 74 9.71 9.57 -6.32
C PHE A 74 9.46 8.93 -7.70
N ASP A 75 10.51 8.90 -8.52
CA ASP A 75 10.50 8.17 -9.79
C ASP A 75 11.42 6.97 -9.70
N ILE A 76 11.03 5.88 -10.36
CA ILE A 76 11.86 4.68 -10.47
C ILE A 76 12.41 4.50 -11.89
N TYR A 77 13.40 3.64 -12.02
CA TYR A 77 13.83 3.09 -13.30
C TYR A 77 14.11 1.60 -13.16
N ARG A 78 14.01 0.87 -14.27
CA ARG A 78 14.32 -0.57 -14.28
C ARG A 78 15.81 -0.81 -14.18
N ALA A 79 16.19 -1.81 -13.40
CA ALA A 79 17.57 -2.14 -13.07
C ALA A 79 17.92 -3.61 -13.36
N ASP A 80 17.15 -4.24 -14.25
CA ASP A 80 17.26 -5.66 -14.64
C ASP A 80 18.22 -5.90 -15.82
N GLY A 81 19.11 -4.94 -16.09
CA GLY A 81 20.08 -5.00 -17.20
C GLY A 81 19.52 -4.58 -18.57
N LYS A 82 18.22 -4.29 -18.69
CA LYS A 82 17.65 -3.65 -19.88
C LYS A 82 17.76 -2.13 -19.80
N ASP A 83 17.39 -1.44 -20.89
CA ASP A 83 17.32 0.03 -20.92
C ASP A 83 16.38 0.55 -19.81
N ALA A 84 16.82 1.58 -19.07
CA ALA A 84 16.22 2.05 -17.83
C ALA A 84 14.73 2.48 -17.94
N PHE A 85 14.24 2.77 -19.15
CA PHE A 85 12.87 3.19 -19.39
C PHE A 85 12.15 2.35 -20.46
N ASN A 86 12.73 1.22 -20.88
CA ASN A 86 12.03 0.26 -21.73
C ASN A 86 10.80 -0.29 -20.99
N ASP A 87 9.65 -0.31 -21.67
CA ASP A 87 8.38 -0.82 -21.13
C ASP A 87 7.66 -1.76 -22.11
N ASP A 88 8.35 -2.32 -23.09
CA ASP A 88 7.76 -3.22 -24.10
C ASP A 88 7.16 -4.49 -23.47
N ASP A 89 7.68 -4.90 -22.32
CA ASP A 89 7.23 -6.04 -21.51
C ASP A 89 6.21 -5.66 -20.42
N GLY A 90 5.71 -4.41 -20.45
CA GLY A 90 4.78 -3.86 -19.45
C GLY A 90 5.37 -3.81 -18.05
N PHE A 91 6.70 -3.68 -17.94
CA PHE A 91 7.44 -3.65 -16.68
C PHE A 91 6.86 -2.64 -15.69
N PHE A 92 6.67 -1.38 -16.13
CA PHE A 92 6.19 -0.33 -15.23
C PHE A 92 4.73 -0.54 -14.82
N SER A 93 3.91 -1.17 -15.64
CA SER A 93 2.53 -1.54 -15.25
C SER A 93 2.51 -2.59 -14.13
N LYS A 94 3.43 -3.57 -14.17
CA LYS A 94 3.57 -4.58 -13.11
C LYS A 94 4.02 -3.94 -11.80
N VAL A 95 5.04 -3.07 -11.86
CA VAL A 95 5.51 -2.31 -10.70
C VAL A 95 4.45 -1.34 -10.17
N GLY A 96 3.71 -0.69 -11.08
CA GLY A 96 2.58 0.19 -10.77
C GLY A 96 1.51 -0.50 -9.93
N ALA A 97 1.12 -1.72 -10.31
CA ALA A 97 0.15 -2.52 -9.56
C ALA A 97 0.64 -2.82 -8.12
N ILE A 98 1.93 -3.13 -7.96
CA ILE A 98 2.53 -3.36 -6.63
C ILE A 98 2.49 -2.07 -5.81
N GLY A 99 2.92 -0.93 -6.36
CA GLY A 99 2.89 0.35 -5.65
C GLY A 99 1.48 0.75 -5.20
N ILE A 100 0.47 0.52 -6.05
CA ILE A 100 -0.94 0.75 -5.68
C ILE A 100 -1.35 -0.15 -4.51
N SER A 101 -0.96 -1.42 -4.51
CA SER A 101 -1.27 -2.35 -3.42
C SER A 101 -0.63 -1.95 -2.08
N LEU A 102 0.50 -1.22 -2.13
CA LEU A 102 1.17 -0.62 -0.96
C LEU A 102 0.58 0.74 -0.56
N GLY A 103 -0.46 1.23 -1.24
CA GLY A 103 -1.10 2.52 -0.93
C GLY A 103 -0.45 3.74 -1.58
N LEU A 104 0.45 3.56 -2.56
CA LEU A 104 0.94 4.66 -3.38
C LEU A 104 -0.04 5.00 -4.50
N GLU A 105 -0.12 6.27 -4.88
CA GLU A 105 -0.67 6.66 -6.17
C GLU A 105 0.39 6.48 -7.26
N TRP A 106 0.01 5.85 -8.37
CA TRP A 106 0.90 5.60 -9.51
C TRP A 106 0.59 6.50 -10.71
N GLY A 107 1.61 7.17 -11.24
CA GLY A 107 1.48 8.13 -12.35
C GLY A 107 1.11 7.52 -13.70
N GLY A 108 1.28 6.21 -13.87
CA GLY A 108 0.81 5.48 -15.05
C GLY A 108 -0.71 5.47 -15.21
N ASN A 109 -1.46 5.70 -14.13
CA ASN A 109 -2.94 5.80 -14.15
C ASN A 109 -3.47 7.20 -14.50
N TRP A 110 -2.61 8.19 -14.70
CA TRP A 110 -3.05 9.55 -15.00
C TRP A 110 -3.71 9.64 -16.38
N LYS A 111 -4.86 10.33 -16.46
CA LYS A 111 -5.61 10.53 -17.71
C LYS A 111 -4.90 11.44 -18.71
N SER A 112 -4.01 12.30 -18.25
CA SER A 112 -3.26 13.24 -19.09
C SER A 112 -1.79 13.17 -18.70
N ILE A 113 -0.94 12.93 -19.71
CA ILE A 113 0.51 12.73 -19.56
C ILE A 113 0.81 11.63 -18.54
N PRO A 114 0.46 10.35 -18.84
CA PRO A 114 0.83 9.24 -18.00
C PRO A 114 2.34 9.24 -17.73
N ASP A 115 2.71 9.15 -16.46
CA ASP A 115 4.10 9.13 -16.00
C ASP A 115 4.38 7.80 -15.30
N LYS A 116 4.72 6.79 -16.08
CA LYS A 116 4.85 5.40 -15.61
C LYS A 116 5.95 5.19 -14.55
N PRO A 117 7.08 5.91 -14.58
CA PRO A 117 8.07 5.90 -13.50
C PRO A 117 7.58 6.46 -12.16
N HIS A 118 6.55 7.30 -12.15
CA HIS A 118 6.21 8.17 -11.02
C HIS A 118 5.31 7.50 -9.98
N PHE A 119 5.66 7.69 -8.70
CA PHE A 119 4.83 7.33 -7.54
C PHE A 119 4.73 8.50 -6.56
N GLN A 120 3.58 8.61 -5.88
CA GLN A 120 3.36 9.64 -4.86
C GLN A 120 2.42 9.19 -3.74
N LEU A 121 2.45 9.94 -2.64
CA LEU A 121 1.45 9.83 -1.58
C LEU A 121 0.07 10.38 -2.06
N PRO A 122 -1.05 9.67 -1.81
CA PRO A 122 -2.36 10.03 -2.36
C PRO A 122 -3.11 11.14 -1.59
N ASP A 123 -2.64 11.56 -0.42
CA ASP A 123 -3.40 12.27 0.63
C ASP A 123 -3.85 13.67 0.25
N TRP A 124 -3.25 14.23 -0.79
CA TRP A 124 -3.55 15.58 -1.29
C TRP A 124 -4.21 15.56 -2.69
N GLY A 125 -4.57 14.36 -3.16
CA GLY A 125 -5.17 14.07 -4.45
C GLY A 125 -4.17 14.06 -5.61
N SER A 126 -4.60 13.69 -6.81
CA SER A 126 -3.74 13.59 -8.00
C SER A 126 -3.15 14.93 -8.50
N SER A 127 -3.46 16.05 -7.84
CA SER A 127 -2.84 17.36 -8.11
C SER A 127 -2.42 18.05 -6.82
N THR A 128 -1.35 18.84 -6.87
CA THR A 128 -0.82 19.62 -5.73
C THR A 128 -1.78 20.68 -5.16
N SER A 129 -2.99 20.81 -5.71
CA SER A 129 -4.03 21.71 -5.20
C SER A 129 -4.39 21.42 -3.75
N GLY A 130 -4.43 20.15 -3.33
CA GLY A 130 -4.77 19.76 -1.96
C GLY A 130 -3.73 20.24 -0.93
N ILE A 131 -2.45 20.04 -1.23
CA ILE A 131 -1.35 20.43 -0.33
C ILE A 131 -1.18 21.95 -0.29
N LYS A 132 -1.34 22.63 -1.43
CA LYS A 132 -1.27 24.10 -1.54
C LYS A 132 -2.39 24.84 -0.81
N LYS A 133 -3.54 24.19 -0.57
CA LYS A 133 -4.61 24.76 0.28
C LYS A 133 -4.20 24.82 1.76
N LYS A 134 -3.34 23.89 2.20
CA LYS A 134 -2.90 23.77 3.59
C LYS A 134 -1.59 24.51 3.85
N PHE A 135 -0.67 24.50 2.89
CA PHE A 135 0.68 25.04 3.04
C PHE A 135 1.02 25.99 1.90
N LYS A 136 1.62 27.14 2.23
CA LYS A 136 2.02 28.12 1.20
C LYS A 136 3.28 27.70 0.46
N THR A 137 4.19 27.00 1.15
CA THR A 137 5.46 26.56 0.57
C THR A 137 5.80 25.12 1.01
N PRO A 138 6.62 24.40 0.24
CA PRO A 138 7.08 23.07 0.64
C PRO A 138 7.82 23.04 1.98
N GLU A 139 8.59 24.08 2.29
CA GLU A 139 9.35 24.17 3.54
C GLU A 139 8.42 24.26 4.77
N GLN A 140 7.25 24.88 4.62
CA GLN A 140 6.24 24.89 5.68
C GLN A 140 5.66 23.49 5.91
N PHE A 141 5.44 22.74 4.83
CA PHE A 141 4.95 21.37 4.91
C PHE A 141 5.99 20.41 5.49
N MET A 142 7.26 20.49 5.07
CA MET A 142 8.33 19.62 5.57
C MET A 142 8.56 19.77 7.07
N LYS A 143 8.32 20.96 7.62
CA LYS A 143 8.38 21.20 9.07
C LYS A 143 7.30 20.47 9.87
N THR A 144 6.24 19.97 9.23
CA THR A 144 5.19 19.19 9.90
C THR A 144 5.41 17.69 9.80
N TRP A 145 6.50 17.24 9.20
CA TRP A 145 6.77 15.81 9.09
C TRP A 145 7.13 15.24 10.47
N PRO A 146 6.63 14.04 10.82
CA PRO A 146 7.01 13.40 12.06
C PRO A 146 8.47 12.96 11.97
N ALA A 147 9.18 12.93 13.11
CA ALA A 147 10.60 12.54 13.15
C ALA A 147 10.82 11.05 12.76
N THR A 148 9.76 10.24 12.90
CA THR A 148 9.65 8.84 12.47
C THR A 148 8.26 8.64 11.90
N GLU A 149 8.06 7.68 11.00
CA GLU A 149 6.72 7.34 10.51
C GLU A 149 5.82 6.91 11.69
N GLU A 150 4.89 7.78 12.08
CA GLU A 150 3.75 7.37 12.90
C GLU A 150 2.80 6.60 11.98
N LYS A 151 2.95 5.27 11.92
CA LYS A 151 1.86 4.43 11.43
C LYS A 151 0.67 4.74 12.34
N GLN A 152 -0.39 5.34 11.77
CA GLN A 152 -1.65 5.47 12.49
C GLN A 152 -2.18 4.05 12.68
N ILE A 153 -1.85 3.46 13.82
CA ILE A 153 -2.37 2.17 14.23
C ILE A 153 -3.82 2.41 14.62
N VAL A 154 -4.74 1.81 13.85
CA VAL A 154 -6.16 1.83 14.15
C VAL A 154 -6.54 0.40 14.42
N GLU A 155 -6.75 0.09 15.71
CA GLU A 155 -7.26 -1.22 16.11
C GLU A 155 -8.57 -1.51 15.36
N GLY A 156 -8.69 -2.71 14.80
CA GLY A 156 -9.91 -3.16 14.18
C GLY A 156 -9.72 -3.94 12.89
N TRP A 157 -10.81 -4.06 12.14
CA TRP A 157 -10.84 -4.72 10.85
C TRP A 157 -10.04 -3.94 9.81
N GLN A 158 -9.17 -4.67 9.13
CA GLN A 158 -8.40 -4.21 7.97
C GLN A 158 -8.71 -5.13 6.79
N HIS A 159 -8.63 -4.61 5.57
CA HIS A 159 -8.90 -5.36 4.34
C HIS A 159 -7.99 -4.93 3.22
N ASP A 160 -7.36 -5.90 2.56
CA ASP A 160 -6.56 -5.68 1.37
C ASP A 160 -6.85 -6.75 0.30
N ALA A 161 -6.01 -6.85 -0.74
CA ALA A 161 -6.20 -7.78 -1.84
C ALA A 161 -6.17 -9.27 -1.42
N HIS A 162 -5.62 -9.60 -0.26
CA HIS A 162 -5.56 -10.97 0.28
C HIS A 162 -6.72 -11.30 1.21
N GLY A 163 -7.50 -10.30 1.63
CA GLY A 163 -8.71 -10.45 2.43
C GLY A 163 -8.70 -9.67 3.74
N TRP A 164 -9.59 -10.05 4.65
CA TRP A 164 -9.77 -9.41 5.94
C TRP A 164 -8.80 -9.93 7.00
N TRP A 165 -8.28 -9.03 7.82
CA TRP A 165 -7.47 -9.32 9.00
C TRP A 165 -7.78 -8.35 10.14
N TRP A 166 -7.32 -8.67 11.35
CA TRP A 166 -7.57 -7.85 12.54
C TRP A 166 -6.26 -7.25 13.05
N GLN A 167 -6.20 -5.92 13.13
CA GLN A 167 -5.11 -5.16 13.73
C GLN A 167 -5.38 -4.95 15.22
N ASN A 168 -4.40 -5.30 16.06
CA ASN A 168 -4.40 -5.00 17.49
C ASN A 168 -3.99 -3.54 17.73
N GLU A 169 -4.26 -3.01 18.93
CA GLU A 169 -3.92 -1.64 19.34
C GLU A 169 -2.42 -1.32 19.26
N ASP A 170 -1.55 -2.33 19.35
CA ASP A 170 -0.08 -2.18 19.20
C ASP A 170 0.42 -2.26 17.74
N GLY A 171 -0.49 -2.44 16.79
CA GLY A 171 -0.21 -2.52 15.36
C GLY A 171 0.14 -3.92 14.87
N SER A 172 0.30 -4.89 15.77
CA SER A 172 0.38 -6.31 15.41
C SER A 172 -0.96 -6.83 14.87
N TRP A 173 -0.98 -8.05 14.35
CA TRP A 173 -2.20 -8.68 13.86
C TRP A 173 -2.41 -10.06 14.47
N VAL A 174 -3.67 -10.50 14.47
CA VAL A 174 -4.04 -11.84 14.93
C VAL A 174 -3.63 -12.86 13.87
N ALA A 175 -2.93 -13.92 14.27
CA ALA A 175 -2.56 -15.03 13.38
C ALA A 175 -2.61 -16.36 14.15
N SER A 176 -3.03 -17.42 13.46
CA SER A 176 -3.20 -18.78 14.03
C SER A 176 -3.99 -18.79 15.34
N ASP A 177 -5.13 -18.11 15.37
CA ASP A 177 -5.93 -17.98 16.59
C ASP A 177 -7.40 -17.70 16.32
N TRP A 178 -8.24 -18.00 17.31
CA TRP A 178 -9.65 -17.62 17.34
C TRP A 178 -9.84 -16.25 17.99
N ARG A 179 -10.76 -15.44 17.45
CA ARG A 179 -11.23 -14.22 18.12
C ARG A 179 -12.73 -14.09 18.09
N LEU A 180 -13.27 -13.56 19.19
CA LEU A 180 -14.65 -13.13 19.29
C LEU A 180 -14.69 -11.62 19.07
N ILE A 181 -15.20 -11.19 17.91
CA ILE A 181 -15.24 -9.79 17.47
C ILE A 181 -16.69 -9.46 17.13
N ASN A 182 -17.21 -8.35 17.67
CA ASN A 182 -18.61 -7.92 17.46
C ASN A 182 -19.62 -9.07 17.64
N HIS A 183 -19.46 -9.85 18.71
CA HIS A 183 -20.29 -11.02 19.05
C HIS A 183 -20.17 -12.25 18.13
N HIS A 184 -19.25 -12.28 17.18
CA HIS A 184 -19.07 -13.41 16.26
C HIS A 184 -17.66 -14.01 16.34
N HIS A 185 -17.57 -15.33 16.19
CA HIS A 185 -16.29 -16.04 16.18
C HIS A 185 -15.64 -16.04 14.80
N TYR A 186 -14.36 -15.68 14.74
CA TYR A 186 -13.53 -15.69 13.53
C TYR A 186 -12.25 -16.51 13.79
N LEU A 187 -11.81 -17.25 12.77
CA LEU A 187 -10.55 -18.00 12.80
C LEU A 187 -9.54 -17.34 11.86
N PHE A 188 -8.37 -16.99 12.40
CA PHE A 188 -7.28 -16.39 11.64
C PHE A 188 -6.24 -17.44 11.28
N GLY A 189 -5.85 -17.48 10.01
CA GLY A 189 -4.76 -18.31 9.52
C GLY A 189 -3.38 -17.88 10.03
N ALA A 190 -2.36 -18.71 9.77
CA ALA A 190 -0.97 -18.37 10.09
C ALA A 190 -0.45 -17.12 9.37
N ASN A 191 -1.07 -16.75 8.25
CA ASN A 191 -0.78 -15.53 7.50
C ASN A 191 -1.54 -14.29 8.03
N GLY A 192 -2.39 -14.45 9.05
CA GLY A 192 -3.11 -13.36 9.69
C GLY A 192 -4.46 -13.00 9.08
N TYR A 193 -4.88 -13.66 7.99
CA TYR A 193 -6.18 -13.41 7.36
C TYR A 193 -7.24 -14.38 7.90
N ILE A 194 -8.49 -13.93 7.93
CA ILE A 194 -9.61 -14.78 8.32
C ILE A 194 -9.81 -15.92 7.33
N ARG A 195 -10.40 -17.01 7.82
CA ARG A 195 -10.79 -18.17 7.01
C ARG A 195 -12.24 -18.05 6.55
N THR A 196 -12.52 -18.61 5.38
CA THR A 196 -13.83 -18.65 4.72
C THR A 196 -14.03 -20.04 4.13
N GLY A 197 -15.24 -20.59 4.21
CA GLY A 197 -15.52 -21.96 3.81
C GLY A 197 -15.14 -22.98 4.90
N TRP A 198 -14.90 -24.22 4.50
CA TRP A 198 -14.57 -25.32 5.41
C TRP A 198 -13.08 -25.37 5.76
N HIS A 199 -12.77 -25.37 7.06
CA HIS A 199 -11.41 -25.50 7.55
C HIS A 199 -11.35 -26.36 8.81
N ARG A 200 -10.21 -27.03 9.02
CA ARG A 200 -9.90 -27.72 10.27
C ARG A 200 -9.13 -26.81 11.22
N TRP A 201 -9.45 -26.89 12.50
CA TRP A 201 -8.69 -26.25 13.56
C TRP A 201 -8.24 -27.27 14.60
N ASN A 202 -6.93 -27.35 14.83
CA ASN A 202 -6.36 -28.11 15.93
C ASN A 202 -6.00 -27.15 17.09
N PRO A 203 -6.69 -27.23 18.24
CA PRO A 203 -6.41 -26.37 19.39
C PRO A 203 -5.08 -26.68 20.09
N ASP A 204 -4.57 -27.91 20.00
CA ASP A 204 -3.32 -28.33 20.65
C ASP A 204 -2.10 -27.76 19.93
N THR A 205 -2.12 -27.76 18.60
CA THR A 205 -1.02 -27.24 17.77
C THR A 205 -1.23 -25.80 17.30
N LYS A 206 -2.43 -25.24 17.55
CA LYS A 206 -2.87 -23.93 17.05
C LYS A 206 -2.71 -23.80 15.53
N GLN A 207 -3.12 -24.83 14.79
CA GLN A 207 -3.00 -24.87 13.34
C GLN A 207 -4.35 -24.90 12.64
N VAL A 208 -4.44 -24.12 11.57
CA VAL A 208 -5.50 -24.22 10.57
C VAL A 208 -5.05 -25.21 9.50
N ASP A 209 -5.90 -26.18 9.19
CA ASP A 209 -5.66 -27.26 8.22
C ASP A 209 -4.30 -27.96 8.40
N PRO A 210 -4.04 -28.55 9.59
CA PRO A 210 -2.80 -29.25 9.82
C PRO A 210 -2.64 -30.41 8.83
N ALA A 211 -1.41 -30.62 8.35
CA ALA A 211 -1.10 -31.60 7.31
C ALA A 211 -1.36 -33.06 7.75
N ASP A 212 -1.32 -33.31 9.06
CA ASP A 212 -1.66 -34.61 9.66
C ASP A 212 -3.18 -34.88 9.73
N GLY A 213 -4.00 -33.89 9.36
CA GLY A 213 -5.45 -33.96 9.34
C GLY A 213 -6.12 -33.88 10.71
N SER A 214 -5.38 -33.57 11.77
CA SER A 214 -5.89 -33.40 13.13
C SER A 214 -6.83 -32.19 13.28
N GLY A 215 -7.58 -32.14 14.39
CA GLY A 215 -8.51 -31.06 14.70
C GLY A 215 -9.93 -31.28 14.18
N ASP A 216 -10.79 -30.31 14.50
CA ASP A 216 -12.22 -30.35 14.21
C ASP A 216 -12.57 -29.47 13.01
N TRP A 217 -13.65 -29.81 12.29
CA TRP A 217 -14.14 -29.04 11.14
C TRP A 217 -15.05 -27.89 11.57
N TYR A 218 -14.82 -26.74 10.97
CA TYR A 218 -15.62 -25.53 11.12
C TYR A 218 -15.96 -24.98 9.74
N TYR A 219 -17.15 -24.40 9.61
CA TYR A 219 -17.55 -23.66 8.42
C TYR A 219 -17.58 -22.16 8.73
N PHE A 220 -16.96 -21.36 7.88
CA PHE A 220 -16.91 -19.92 8.00
C PHE A 220 -17.63 -19.29 6.81
N GLN A 221 -18.46 -18.27 7.05
CA GLN A 221 -19.23 -17.57 6.02
C GLN A 221 -18.31 -17.10 4.88
N GLU A 222 -18.66 -17.37 3.63
CA GLU A 222 -17.78 -17.06 2.49
C GLU A 222 -17.89 -15.60 1.99
N ASP A 223 -19.02 -14.94 2.23
CA ASP A 223 -19.33 -13.60 1.73
C ASP A 223 -20.33 -12.83 2.61
N GLY A 224 -20.57 -11.56 2.26
CA GLY A 224 -21.52 -10.68 2.94
C GLY A 224 -20.93 -9.96 4.17
N ASP A 225 -21.78 -9.26 4.90
CA ASP A 225 -21.38 -8.37 6.01
C ASP A 225 -20.69 -9.10 7.18
N LEU A 226 -20.89 -10.41 7.27
CA LEU A 226 -20.28 -11.29 8.28
C LEU A 226 -19.32 -12.31 7.64
N GLN A 227 -18.68 -11.96 6.52
CA GLN A 227 -17.67 -12.81 5.89
C GLN A 227 -16.64 -13.30 6.92
N GLY A 228 -16.41 -14.61 6.94
CA GLY A 228 -15.52 -15.34 7.84
C GLY A 228 -16.07 -15.60 9.24
N ALA A 229 -17.30 -15.20 9.55
CA ALA A 229 -17.94 -15.57 10.81
C ALA A 229 -18.23 -17.08 10.82
N CYS A 230 -17.87 -17.75 11.92
CA CYS A 230 -18.07 -19.18 12.10
C CYS A 230 -19.55 -19.51 12.21
N TRP A 231 -19.96 -20.59 11.58
CA TRP A 231 -21.27 -21.19 11.79
C TRP A 231 -21.21 -22.26 12.87
N HIS A 232 -22.32 -22.47 13.58
CA HIS A 232 -22.47 -23.58 14.52
C HIS A 232 -23.87 -24.19 14.41
N SER A 233 -24.01 -25.41 14.93
CA SER A 233 -25.30 -26.09 15.02
C SER A 233 -26.10 -25.61 16.24
N LYS A 234 -27.40 -25.41 16.02
CA LYS A 234 -28.43 -25.30 17.04
C LYS A 234 -28.70 -26.67 17.66
N THR A 235 -29.40 -26.65 18.80
CA THR A 235 -29.89 -27.88 19.47
C THR A 235 -30.81 -28.72 18.59
N ASN A 236 -31.49 -28.11 17.60
CA ASN A 236 -32.34 -28.81 16.63
C ASN A 236 -31.60 -29.26 15.35
N GLY A 237 -30.27 -29.09 15.29
CA GLY A 237 -29.43 -29.47 14.15
C GLY A 237 -29.43 -28.47 12.99
N ALA A 238 -30.22 -27.40 13.03
CA ALA A 238 -30.09 -26.31 12.07
C ALA A 238 -28.78 -25.55 12.29
N MET A 239 -28.22 -24.97 11.23
CA MET A 239 -26.99 -24.17 11.32
C MET A 239 -27.33 -22.68 11.40
N GLU A 240 -26.57 -21.91 12.18
CA GLU A 240 -26.60 -20.45 12.17
C GLU A 240 -25.19 -19.86 12.33
N VAL A 241 -25.03 -18.59 11.98
CA VAL A 241 -23.81 -17.85 12.30
C VAL A 241 -23.70 -17.75 13.81
N TRP A 242 -22.54 -18.12 14.34
CA TRP A 242 -22.27 -18.20 15.77
C TRP A 242 -22.21 -16.81 16.38
N TYR A 243 -23.33 -16.45 16.99
CA TYR A 243 -23.51 -15.25 17.79
C TYR A 243 -23.37 -15.57 19.28
N VAL A 244 -22.60 -14.77 20.01
CA VAL A 244 -22.44 -14.87 21.46
C VAL A 244 -23.06 -13.64 22.12
N GLU A 245 -24.19 -13.84 22.80
CA GLU A 245 -24.72 -12.86 23.75
C GLU A 245 -23.68 -12.65 24.86
N LYS A 246 -23.17 -11.42 24.94
CA LYS A 246 -22.24 -10.98 26.00
C LYS A 246 -22.94 -9.95 26.86
#